data_AF-A0A6G8U0K5-F1
#
_entry.id   AF-A0A6G8U0K5-F1
#
_cell.length_a   1.000
_cell.length_b   1.000
_cell.length_c   1.000
_cell.angle_alpha   90.00
_cell.angle_beta   90.00
_cell.angle_gamma   90.00
#
_symmetry.space_group_name_H-M   'P 1'
#
loop_
_entity.id
_entity.type
_entity.pdbx_description
1 polymer ?
#
loop_
_entity_poly.entity_id
_entity_poly.type
_entity_poly.pdbx_seq_one_letter_code
_entity_poly.pdbx_strand_id
1 'polypeptide(L)'
;MTLIEAIGYLASALVLLTFCMSTMLSLRAVAICSNFAFISYGFGAGLYPVLILHVVLLPLNIVLLVRMMILLRKAKLAAATDLSPLWMQPFMWPKHFRTGETIFRKGQHADLLYMVVSGEVELPEIDQRLSAGDLFGEIGLFSLERRRTQTAVAATDVDLLCISDVALKKLCERNPGLSLYFLRLTATRMTQNASRLAPMTRR
;
A
#
# COMPACT_ATOMS: atom_id res chain seq x y z
N MET A 1 -2.33 -42.81 31.72
CA MET A 1 -2.59 -41.52 31.06
C MET A 1 -4.03 -41.15 31.33
N THR A 2 -4.26 -40.26 32.29
CA THR A 2 -5.59 -39.70 32.50
C THR A 2 -5.92 -38.71 31.37
N LEU A 3 -7.21 -38.47 31.09
CA LEU A 3 -7.62 -37.48 30.08
C LEU A 3 -7.02 -36.10 30.36
N ILE A 4 -6.86 -35.74 31.65
CA ILE A 4 -6.29 -34.47 32.10
C ILE A 4 -4.80 -34.39 31.77
N GLU A 5 -4.03 -35.45 32.00
CA GLU A 5 -2.60 -35.53 31.61
C GLU A 5 -2.41 -35.38 30.10
N ALA A 6 -3.27 -36.03 29.30
CA ALA A 6 -3.22 -35.92 27.84
C ALA A 6 -3.45 -34.47 27.36
N ILE A 7 -4.38 -33.74 27.98
CA ILE A 7 -4.62 -32.32 27.70
C ILE A 7 -3.39 -31.47 28.06
N GLY A 8 -2.71 -31.78 29.17
CA GLY A 8 -1.48 -31.09 29.58
C GLY A 8 -0.31 -31.30 28.60
N TYR A 9 -0.12 -32.52 28.10
CA TYR A 9 0.88 -32.80 27.05
C TYR A 9 0.54 -32.09 25.73
N LEU A 10 -0.73 -32.08 25.34
CA LEU A 10 -1.19 -31.33 24.15
C LEU A 10 -0.93 -29.83 24.30
N ALA A 11 -1.25 -29.25 25.46
CA ALA A 11 -1.00 -27.84 25.75
C ALA A 11 0.49 -27.47 25.64
N SER A 12 1.35 -28.34 26.18
CA SER A 12 2.80 -28.19 26.13
C SER A 12 3.34 -28.31 24.70
N ALA A 13 2.83 -29.25 23.90
CA ALA A 13 3.17 -29.39 22.49
C ALA A 13 2.74 -28.17 21.66
N LEU A 14 1.56 -27.59 21.93
CA LEU A 14 1.11 -26.36 21.30
C LEU A 14 2.03 -25.18 21.64
N VAL A 15 2.48 -25.06 22.90
CA VAL A 15 3.48 -24.05 23.28
C VAL A 15 4.80 -24.29 22.56
N LEU A 16 5.27 -25.53 22.46
CA LEU A 16 6.49 -25.82 21.71
C LEU A 16 6.37 -25.39 20.25
N LEU A 17 5.21 -25.64 19.61
CA LEU A 17 4.93 -25.19 18.25
C LEU A 17 5.01 -23.67 18.10
N THR A 18 4.68 -22.89 19.14
CA THR A 18 4.83 -21.42 19.08
C THR A 18 6.27 -20.99 18.84
N PHE A 19 7.27 -21.71 19.37
CA PHE A 19 8.69 -21.40 19.14
C PHE A 19 9.16 -21.74 17.73
N CYS A 20 8.43 -22.60 17.01
CA CYS A 20 8.72 -22.97 15.62
C CYS A 20 8.04 -22.04 14.60
N MET A 21 7.22 -21.08 15.04
CA MET A 21 6.41 -20.26 14.14
C MET A 21 7.13 -19.00 13.66
N SER A 22 7.18 -18.83 12.34
CA SER A 22 7.78 -17.67 11.68
C SER A 22 6.83 -16.49 11.50
N THR A 23 5.51 -16.70 11.59
CA THR A 23 4.53 -15.62 11.40
C THR A 23 3.83 -15.24 12.69
N MET A 24 3.69 -13.93 12.92
CA MET A 24 3.00 -13.38 14.09
C MET A 24 1.53 -13.80 14.17
N LEU A 25 0.87 -14.06 13.03
CA LEU A 25 -0.52 -14.51 13.00
C LEU A 25 -0.66 -15.96 13.50
N SER A 26 0.16 -16.87 12.97
CA SER A 26 0.14 -18.27 13.40
C SER A 26 0.54 -18.40 14.87
N LEU A 27 1.57 -17.65 15.30
CA LEU A 27 2.04 -17.63 16.69
C LEU A 27 0.90 -17.32 17.66
N ARG A 28 0.13 -16.25 17.38
CA ARG A 28 -0.99 -15.82 18.23
C ARG A 28 -2.16 -16.81 18.18
N ALA A 29 -2.45 -17.39 17.01
CA ALA A 29 -3.49 -18.40 16.88
C ALA A 29 -3.18 -19.65 17.71
N VAL A 30 -1.96 -20.17 17.63
CA VAL A 30 -1.54 -21.34 18.41
C VAL A 30 -1.42 -21.03 19.90
N ALA A 31 -0.99 -19.82 20.28
CA ALA A 31 -1.00 -19.38 21.68
C ALA A 31 -2.42 -19.31 22.28
N ILE A 32 -3.43 -18.96 21.48
CA ILE A 32 -4.84 -19.00 21.92
C ILE A 32 -5.29 -20.45 22.13
N CYS A 33 -4.97 -21.35 21.18
CA CYS A 33 -5.25 -22.78 21.32
C CYS A 33 -4.58 -23.39 22.56
N SER A 34 -3.31 -23.05 22.83
CA SER A 34 -2.60 -23.53 24.02
C SER A 34 -3.22 -22.97 25.30
N ASN A 35 -3.68 -21.71 25.32
CA ASN A 35 -4.37 -21.15 26.47
C ASN A 35 -5.66 -21.90 26.79
N PHE A 36 -6.47 -22.27 25.79
CA PHE A 36 -7.65 -23.10 26.01
C PHE A 36 -7.31 -24.48 26.61
N ALA A 37 -6.24 -25.11 26.12
CA ALA A 37 -5.76 -26.39 26.63
C ALA A 37 -5.25 -26.29 28.08
N PHE A 38 -4.47 -25.25 28.40
CA PHE A 38 -3.98 -25.01 29.78
C PHE A 38 -5.09 -24.60 30.75
N ILE A 39 -6.13 -23.89 30.31
CA ILE A 39 -7.31 -23.60 31.14
C ILE A 39 -8.04 -24.90 31.49
N SER A 40 -8.27 -25.76 30.48
CA SER A 40 -8.93 -27.06 30.67
C SER A 40 -8.13 -27.98 31.61
N TYR A 41 -6.81 -28.04 31.42
CA TYR A 41 -5.88 -28.77 32.30
C TYR A 41 -5.86 -28.19 33.71
N GLY A 42 -5.71 -26.88 33.86
CA GLY A 42 -5.61 -26.20 35.14
C GLY A 42 -6.87 -26.36 36.00
N PHE A 43 -8.05 -26.31 35.36
CA PHE A 43 -9.32 -26.58 36.03
C PHE A 43 -9.44 -28.06 36.44
N GLY A 44 -9.17 -28.99 35.52
CA GLY A 44 -9.28 -30.43 35.79
C GLY A 44 -8.29 -30.97 36.82
N ALA A 45 -7.08 -30.41 36.89
CA ALA A 45 -6.04 -30.80 37.83
C ALA A 45 -6.03 -29.98 39.13
N GLY A 46 -6.93 -28.99 39.28
CA GLY A 46 -6.96 -28.10 40.45
C GLY A 46 -5.76 -27.14 40.56
N LEU A 47 -5.08 -26.85 39.44
CA LEU A 47 -3.90 -26.01 39.37
C LEU A 47 -4.27 -24.54 39.15
N TYR A 48 -4.69 -23.88 40.22
CA TYR A 48 -5.12 -22.47 40.18
C TYR A 48 -4.10 -21.48 39.60
N PRO A 49 -2.78 -21.57 39.87
CA PRO A 49 -1.81 -20.64 39.27
C PRO A 49 -1.76 -20.73 37.75
N VAL A 50 -1.84 -21.95 37.19
CA VAL A 50 -1.86 -22.19 35.74
C VAL A 50 -3.17 -21.66 35.15
N LEU A 51 -4.29 -21.93 35.82
CA LEU A 51 -5.62 -21.48 35.39
C LEU A 51 -5.70 -19.96 35.30
N ILE A 52 -5.33 -19.25 36.38
CA ILE A 52 -5.39 -17.77 36.46
C ILE A 52 -4.51 -17.14 35.36
N LEU A 53 -3.28 -17.64 35.19
CA LEU A 53 -2.36 -17.13 34.18
C LEU A 53 -2.97 -17.22 32.77
N HIS A 54 -3.51 -18.38 32.39
CA HIS A 54 -4.00 -18.60 31.03
C HIS A 54 -5.36 -17.91 30.78
N VAL A 55 -6.19 -17.73 31.81
CA VAL A 55 -7.39 -16.89 31.74
C VAL A 55 -7.05 -15.43 31.43
N VAL A 56 -5.94 -14.90 31.98
CA VAL A 56 -5.46 -13.54 31.68
C VAL A 56 -4.78 -13.45 30.31
N LEU A 57 -3.99 -14.46 29.93
CA LEU A 57 -3.29 -14.48 28.63
C LEU A 57 -4.24 -14.65 27.43
N LEU A 58 -5.38 -15.31 27.60
CA LEU A 58 -6.36 -15.55 26.55
C LEU A 58 -6.90 -14.25 25.90
N PRO A 59 -7.52 -13.31 26.65
CA PRO A 59 -8.01 -12.07 26.06
C PRO A 59 -6.89 -11.21 25.45
N LEU A 60 -5.71 -11.20 26.07
CA LEU A 60 -4.55 -10.48 25.53
C LEU A 60 -4.15 -11.00 24.14
N ASN A 61 -4.01 -12.32 23.98
CA ASN A 61 -3.66 -12.91 22.68
C ASN A 61 -4.78 -12.75 21.64
N ILE A 62 -6.06 -12.80 22.04
CA ILE A 62 -7.20 -12.53 21.15
C ILE A 62 -7.18 -11.10 20.62
N VAL A 63 -7.02 -10.09 21.50
CA VAL A 63 -6.98 -8.69 21.09
C VAL A 63 -5.81 -8.42 20.14
N LEU A 64 -4.62 -8.96 20.45
CA LEU A 64 -3.44 -8.84 19.59
C LEU A 64 -3.66 -9.49 18.21
N LEU A 65 -4.31 -10.65 18.17
CA LEU A 65 -4.66 -11.34 16.92
C LEU A 65 -5.65 -10.52 16.08
N VAL A 66 -6.74 -10.04 16.68
CA VAL A 66 -7.77 -9.25 15.99
C VAL A 66 -7.20 -7.95 15.43
N ARG A 67 -6.37 -7.24 16.21
CA ARG A 67 -5.68 -6.03 15.73
C ARG A 67 -4.85 -6.31 14.48
N MET A 68 -4.06 -7.38 14.49
CA MET A 68 -3.24 -7.77 13.35
C MET A 68 -4.10 -8.14 12.13
N MET A 69 -5.18 -8.90 12.33
CA MET A 69 -6.09 -9.28 11.23
C MET A 69 -6.78 -8.07 10.59
N ILE A 70 -7.22 -7.09 11.40
CA ILE A 70 -7.84 -5.86 10.89
C ILE A 70 -6.84 -5.07 10.04
N LEU A 71 -5.59 -4.94 10.49
CA LEU A 71 -4.54 -4.23 9.73
C LEU A 71 -4.26 -4.92 8.39
N LEU A 72 -4.11 -6.24 8.39
CA LEU A 72 -3.89 -7.01 7.16
C LEU A 72 -5.07 -6.90 6.19
N ARG A 73 -6.31 -6.95 6.70
CA ARG A 73 -7.51 -6.78 5.87
C ARG A 73 -7.58 -5.37 5.27
N LYS A 74 -7.33 -4.33 6.07
CA LYS A 74 -7.29 -2.94 5.59
C LYS A 74 -6.23 -2.73 4.51
N ALA A 75 -5.03 -3.28 4.68
CA ALA A 75 -3.97 -3.21 3.69
C ALA A 75 -4.35 -3.95 2.38
N LYS A 76 -4.91 -5.16 2.49
CA LYS A 76 -5.40 -5.92 1.31
C LYS A 76 -6.55 -5.22 0.60
N LEU A 77 -7.51 -4.68 1.35
CA LEU A 77 -8.62 -3.89 0.81
C LEU A 77 -8.10 -2.65 0.11
N ALA A 78 -7.21 -1.87 0.73
CA ALA A 78 -6.60 -0.71 0.09
C ALA A 78 -5.82 -1.05 -1.19
N ALA A 79 -5.31 -2.27 -1.31
CA ALA A 79 -4.66 -2.77 -2.52
C ALA A 79 -5.63 -3.31 -3.59
N ALA A 80 -6.88 -3.59 -3.20
CA ALA A 80 -7.94 -4.17 -4.03
C ALA A 80 -9.04 -3.17 -4.40
N THR A 81 -9.24 -2.10 -3.63
CA THR A 81 -10.18 -1.02 -3.94
C THR A 81 -9.74 -0.35 -5.24
N ASP A 82 -10.70 -0.01 -6.08
CA ASP A 82 -10.50 0.71 -7.32
C ASP A 82 -9.72 2.01 -7.05
N LEU A 83 -8.44 1.99 -7.42
CA LEU A 83 -7.48 3.06 -7.17
C LEU A 83 -7.69 4.21 -8.17
N SER A 84 -8.94 4.57 -8.41
CA SER A 84 -9.27 5.59 -9.40
C SER A 84 -8.79 6.94 -8.89
N PRO A 85 -7.98 7.69 -9.66
CA PRO A 85 -7.48 8.98 -9.21
C PRO A 85 -8.58 10.06 -9.12
N LEU A 86 -9.80 9.77 -9.58
CA LEU A 86 -10.95 10.66 -9.56
C LEU A 86 -11.29 11.22 -8.17
N TRP A 87 -11.13 10.45 -7.10
CA TRP A 87 -11.44 10.93 -5.74
C TRP A 87 -10.48 12.01 -5.24
N MET A 88 -9.33 12.20 -5.89
CA MET A 88 -8.39 13.28 -5.55
C MET A 88 -8.85 14.63 -6.09
N GLN A 89 -9.71 14.68 -7.11
CA GLN A 89 -10.13 15.92 -7.78
C GLN A 89 -10.59 17.04 -6.84
N PRO A 90 -11.34 16.79 -5.74
CA PRO A 90 -11.75 17.84 -4.80
C PRO A 90 -10.59 18.54 -4.08
N PHE A 91 -9.39 17.94 -4.08
CA PHE A 91 -8.17 18.49 -3.46
C PHE A 91 -7.23 19.13 -4.49
N MET A 92 -7.60 19.10 -5.77
CA MET A 92 -6.84 19.68 -6.87
C MET A 92 -7.43 21.04 -7.25
N TRP A 93 -6.62 21.89 -7.87
CA TRP A 93 -7.09 23.18 -8.42
C TRP A 93 -6.93 23.22 -9.94
N PRO A 94 -7.83 23.93 -10.66
CA PRO A 94 -7.78 24.00 -12.11
C PRO A 94 -6.62 24.87 -12.61
N LYS A 95 -6.08 24.51 -13.79
CA LYS A 95 -5.13 25.32 -14.55
C LYS A 95 -5.32 25.08 -16.04
N HIS A 96 -5.41 26.16 -16.80
CA HIS A 96 -5.59 26.12 -18.25
C HIS A 96 -4.28 26.41 -19.00
N PHE A 97 -4.09 25.75 -20.14
CA PHE A 97 -2.97 25.97 -21.06
C PHE A 97 -3.49 26.00 -22.50
N ARG A 98 -2.94 26.90 -23.31
CA ARG A 98 -3.24 26.98 -24.74
C ARG A 98 -2.40 26.00 -25.55
N THR A 99 -2.88 25.66 -26.73
CA THR A 99 -2.16 24.85 -27.72
C THR A 99 -0.71 25.34 -27.92
N GLY A 100 0.26 24.44 -27.78
CA GLY A 100 1.69 24.69 -27.90
C GLY A 100 2.38 25.19 -26.63
N GLU A 101 1.64 25.52 -25.56
CA GLU A 101 2.25 25.99 -24.32
C GLU A 101 2.98 24.86 -23.57
N THR A 102 4.16 25.17 -23.05
CA THR A 102 4.92 24.22 -22.23
C THR A 102 4.40 24.22 -20.79
N ILE A 103 3.93 23.07 -20.32
CA ILE A 103 3.41 22.89 -18.95
C ILE A 103 4.58 22.79 -17.96
N PHE A 104 5.60 22.00 -18.28
CA PHE A 104 6.90 21.96 -17.60
C PHE A 104 7.98 21.38 -18.52
N ARG A 105 9.25 21.64 -18.18
CA ARG A 105 10.41 21.12 -18.93
C ARG A 105 11.12 20.00 -18.18
N LYS A 106 11.72 19.08 -18.94
CA LYS A 106 12.66 18.09 -18.40
C LYS A 106 13.76 18.78 -17.58
N GLY A 107 14.11 18.20 -16.43
CA GLY A 107 15.10 18.73 -15.49
C GLY A 107 14.59 19.88 -14.62
N GLN A 108 13.37 20.39 -14.83
CA GLN A 108 12.76 21.36 -13.91
C GLN A 108 12.47 20.69 -12.56
N HIS A 109 12.44 21.47 -11.48
CA HIS A 109 12.01 20.98 -10.18
C HIS A 109 10.53 20.52 -10.23
N ALA A 110 10.23 19.40 -9.58
CA ALA A 110 8.93 18.76 -9.64
C ALA A 110 8.14 18.97 -8.34
N ASP A 111 7.20 19.92 -8.36
CA ASP A 111 6.38 20.30 -7.21
C ASP A 111 4.90 19.95 -7.34
N LEU A 112 4.48 19.63 -8.57
CA LEU A 112 3.07 19.46 -8.93
C LEU A 112 2.84 18.14 -9.67
N LEU A 113 1.74 17.48 -9.34
CA LEU A 113 1.12 16.44 -10.14
C LEU A 113 -0.04 17.04 -10.93
N TYR A 114 -0.26 16.54 -12.14
CA TYR A 114 -1.32 17.01 -13.03
C TYR A 114 -2.26 15.87 -13.43
N MET A 115 -3.53 16.20 -13.63
CA MET A 115 -4.55 15.35 -14.27
C MET A 115 -5.13 16.10 -15.46
N VAL A 116 -5.25 15.44 -16.61
CA VAL A 116 -5.93 16.00 -17.78
C VAL A 116 -7.44 15.91 -17.57
N VAL A 117 -8.14 17.04 -17.68
CA VAL A 117 -9.61 17.10 -17.65
C VAL A 117 -10.18 17.15 -19.07
N SER A 118 -9.57 17.96 -19.93
CA SER A 118 -9.95 18.13 -21.34
C SER A 118 -8.69 18.41 -22.17
N GLY A 119 -8.76 18.11 -23.47
CA GLY A 119 -7.64 18.30 -24.40
C GLY A 119 -6.59 17.18 -24.36
N GLU A 120 -5.46 17.41 -25.03
CA GLU A 120 -4.35 16.48 -25.13
C GLU A 120 -3.02 17.11 -24.68
N VAL A 121 -2.24 16.35 -23.91
CA VAL A 121 -0.86 16.72 -23.52
C VAL A 121 0.12 15.79 -24.20
N GLU A 122 1.13 16.34 -24.85
CA GLU A 122 2.20 15.60 -25.50
C GLU A 122 3.45 15.53 -24.60
N LEU A 123 4.07 14.35 -24.60
CA LEU A 123 5.36 14.04 -23.99
C LEU A 123 6.36 13.70 -25.11
N PRO A 124 7.07 14.70 -25.67
CA PRO A 124 7.84 14.53 -26.91
C PRO A 124 8.97 13.50 -26.80
N GLU A 125 9.59 13.37 -25.62
CA GLU A 125 10.74 12.47 -25.45
C GLU A 125 10.38 10.98 -25.57
N ILE A 126 9.10 10.62 -25.46
CA ILE A 126 8.63 9.23 -25.56
C ILE A 126 7.54 9.03 -26.61
N ASP A 127 7.26 10.06 -27.43
CA ASP A 127 6.20 10.08 -28.44
C ASP A 127 4.87 9.54 -27.87
N GLN A 128 4.42 10.16 -26.78
CA GLN A 128 3.18 9.79 -26.10
C GLN A 128 2.26 11.00 -25.96
N ARG A 129 0.97 10.77 -26.22
CA ARG A 129 -0.10 11.71 -25.89
C ARG A 129 -0.91 11.20 -24.72
N LEU A 130 -1.30 12.12 -23.86
CA LEU A 130 -2.14 11.92 -22.69
C LEU A 130 -3.48 12.59 -22.91
N SER A 131 -4.55 11.92 -22.51
CA SER A 131 -5.95 12.35 -22.70
C SER A 131 -6.67 12.50 -21.36
N ALA A 132 -7.92 12.96 -21.41
CA ALA A 132 -8.76 13.12 -20.22
C ALA A 132 -8.73 11.89 -19.28
N GLY A 133 -8.47 12.13 -18.00
CA GLY A 133 -8.30 11.11 -16.96
C GLY A 133 -6.85 10.70 -16.71
N ASP A 134 -5.92 10.98 -17.63
CA ASP A 134 -4.52 10.65 -17.44
C ASP A 134 -3.85 11.56 -16.40
N LEU A 135 -3.07 10.93 -15.52
CA LEU A 135 -2.17 11.62 -14.60
C LEU A 135 -0.78 11.75 -15.18
N PHE A 136 -0.07 12.83 -14.89
CA PHE A 136 1.33 12.97 -15.30
C PHE A 136 2.15 13.88 -14.39
N GLY A 137 3.47 13.73 -14.47
CA GLY A 137 4.43 14.44 -13.65
C GLY A 137 4.72 13.77 -12.30
N GLU A 138 4.15 12.59 -12.05
CA GLU A 138 4.32 11.79 -10.83
C GLU A 138 5.75 11.28 -10.66
N ILE A 139 6.43 10.88 -11.74
CA ILE A 139 7.79 10.30 -11.64
C ILE A 139 8.74 11.32 -11.00
N GLY A 140 8.71 12.56 -11.48
CA GLY A 140 9.53 13.62 -10.91
C GLY A 140 9.14 13.96 -9.47
N LEU A 141 7.86 13.79 -9.10
CA LEU A 141 7.37 14.08 -7.76
C LEU A 141 7.80 13.04 -6.72
N PHE A 142 7.87 11.77 -7.13
CA PHE A 142 8.26 10.63 -6.28
C PHE A 142 9.73 10.24 -6.39
N SER A 143 10.50 10.82 -7.33
CA SER A 143 11.94 10.56 -7.43
C SER A 143 12.72 11.24 -6.31
N LEU A 144 13.86 10.67 -5.95
CA LEU A 144 14.78 11.24 -4.96
C LEU A 144 15.31 12.62 -5.40
N GLU A 145 15.57 12.80 -6.69
CA GLU A 145 16.13 14.03 -7.26
C GLU A 145 15.10 15.16 -7.40
N ARG A 146 13.81 14.85 -7.35
CA ARG A 146 12.70 15.80 -7.54
C ARG A 146 12.79 16.62 -8.83
N ARG A 147 13.18 15.96 -9.92
CA ARG A 147 13.35 16.56 -11.25
C ARG A 147 12.37 15.94 -12.25
N ARG A 148 11.80 16.77 -13.13
CA ARG A 148 10.97 16.32 -14.24
C ARG A 148 11.80 15.42 -15.15
N THR A 149 11.30 14.23 -15.44
CA THR A 149 11.99 13.26 -16.30
C THR A 149 11.80 13.54 -17.78
N GLN A 150 10.75 14.28 -18.14
CA GLN A 150 10.33 14.61 -19.51
C GLN A 150 9.76 16.03 -19.57
N THR A 151 9.52 16.52 -20.78
CA THR A 151 8.84 17.78 -21.06
C THR A 151 7.37 17.48 -21.35
N ALA A 152 6.47 18.33 -20.86
CA ALA A 152 5.04 18.23 -21.15
C ALA A 152 4.58 19.50 -21.86
N VAL A 153 3.91 19.33 -23.01
CA VAL A 153 3.42 20.41 -23.86
C VAL A 153 1.95 20.19 -24.12
N ALA A 154 1.14 21.26 -24.09
CA ALA A 154 -0.25 21.19 -24.46
C ALA A 154 -0.35 21.00 -25.99
N ALA A 155 -0.83 19.83 -26.45
CA ALA A 155 -1.00 19.53 -27.88
C ALA A 155 -2.27 20.17 -28.46
N THR A 156 -3.24 20.46 -27.59
CA THR A 156 -4.45 21.26 -27.87
C THR A 156 -4.59 22.33 -26.79
N ASP A 157 -5.72 23.04 -26.75
CA ASP A 157 -6.13 23.74 -25.54
C ASP A 157 -6.47 22.68 -24.48
N VAL A 158 -5.94 22.84 -23.27
CA VAL A 158 -5.97 21.82 -22.22
C VAL A 158 -6.41 22.42 -20.89
N ASP A 159 -7.39 21.79 -20.27
CA ASP A 159 -7.72 22.01 -18.85
C ASP A 159 -7.09 20.92 -18.00
N LEU A 160 -6.34 21.33 -16.98
CA LEU A 160 -5.70 20.46 -16.02
C LEU A 160 -6.26 20.68 -14.61
N LEU A 161 -6.23 19.63 -13.81
CA LEU A 161 -6.25 19.72 -12.36
C LEU A 161 -4.85 19.50 -11.82
N CYS A 162 -4.44 20.32 -10.85
CA CYS A 162 -3.10 20.32 -10.26
C CYS A 162 -3.15 20.05 -8.76
N ILE A 163 -2.17 19.32 -8.23
CA ILE A 163 -1.99 19.15 -6.78
C ILE A 163 -0.51 19.23 -6.41
N SER A 164 -0.20 19.88 -5.28
CA SER A 164 1.18 20.01 -4.79
C SER A 164 1.70 18.74 -4.12
N ASP A 165 3.03 18.57 -4.10
CA ASP A 165 3.69 17.47 -3.40
C ASP A 165 3.26 17.38 -1.93
N VAL A 166 3.12 18.52 -1.25
CA VAL A 166 2.69 18.61 0.15
C VAL A 166 1.25 18.12 0.32
N ALA A 167 0.33 18.56 -0.54
CA ALA A 167 -1.07 18.15 -0.45
C ALA A 167 -1.25 16.67 -0.82
N LEU A 168 -0.52 16.21 -1.84
CA LEU A 168 -0.54 14.81 -2.25
C LEU A 168 -0.01 13.88 -1.16
N LYS A 169 1.09 14.24 -0.50
CA LYS A 169 1.64 13.47 0.64
C LYS A 169 0.63 13.35 1.77
N LYS A 170 -0.05 14.45 2.13
CA LYS A 170 -1.11 14.43 3.15
C LYS A 170 -2.28 13.49 2.77
N LEU A 171 -2.61 13.39 1.49
CA LEU A 171 -3.63 12.43 1.01
C LEU A 171 -3.14 10.99 1.11
N CYS A 172 -1.88 10.72 0.73
CA CYS A 172 -1.25 9.41 0.86
C CYS A 172 -1.14 8.93 2.32
N GLU A 173 -0.89 9.83 3.27
CA GLU A 173 -0.88 9.52 4.71
C GLU A 173 -2.27 9.08 5.21
N ARG A 174 -3.34 9.69 4.69
CA ARG A 174 -4.72 9.36 5.05
C ARG A 174 -5.23 8.11 4.35
N ASN A 175 -4.73 7.83 3.16
CA ASN A 175 -5.14 6.68 2.35
C ASN A 175 -3.91 5.94 1.80
N PRO A 176 -3.42 4.90 2.52
CA PRO A 176 -2.29 4.09 2.06
C PRO A 176 -2.50 3.41 0.70
N GLY A 177 -3.76 3.20 0.28
CA GLY A 177 -4.08 2.68 -1.05
C GLY A 177 -3.59 3.61 -2.16
N LEU A 178 -3.63 4.93 -1.94
CA LEU A 178 -3.13 5.93 -2.89
C LEU A 178 -1.62 5.80 -3.12
N SER A 179 -0.87 5.57 -2.04
CA SER A 179 0.58 5.36 -2.13
C SER A 179 0.89 4.13 -2.99
N LEU A 180 0.11 3.06 -2.83
CA LEU A 180 0.26 1.85 -3.63
C LEU A 180 -0.14 2.07 -5.09
N TYR A 181 -1.16 2.89 -5.35
CA TYR A 181 -1.52 3.31 -6.71
C TYR A 181 -0.36 4.00 -7.42
N PHE A 182 0.21 5.05 -6.81
CA PHE A 182 1.33 5.76 -7.42
C PHE A 182 2.57 4.89 -7.56
N LEU A 183 2.82 4.00 -6.61
CA LEU A 183 3.90 3.02 -6.71
C LEU A 183 3.71 2.12 -7.95
N ARG A 184 2.50 1.56 -8.12
CA ARG A 184 2.17 0.73 -9.29
C ARG A 184 2.24 1.52 -10.59
N LEU A 185 1.62 2.70 -10.65
CA LEU A 185 1.61 3.58 -11.82
C LEU A 185 3.05 3.93 -12.26
N THR A 186 3.89 4.34 -11.31
CA THR A 186 5.29 4.69 -11.57
C THR A 186 6.07 3.47 -12.04
N ALA A 187 5.90 2.31 -11.40
CA ALA A 187 6.57 1.07 -11.81
C ALA A 187 6.17 0.64 -13.23
N THR A 188 4.87 0.67 -13.55
CA THR A 188 4.35 0.37 -14.90
C THR A 188 4.97 1.30 -15.94
N ARG A 189 5.03 2.61 -15.66
CA ARG A 189 5.62 3.60 -16.57
C ARG A 189 7.13 3.45 -16.73
N MET A 190 7.84 3.07 -15.68
CA MET A 190 9.28 2.73 -15.79
C MET A 190 9.52 1.56 -16.74
N THR A 191 8.72 0.49 -16.64
CA THR A 191 8.83 -0.67 -17.56
C THR A 191 8.44 -0.30 -18.99
N GLN A 192 7.40 0.53 -19.18
CA GLN A 192 7.00 1.02 -20.49
C GLN A 192 8.06 1.93 -21.12
N ASN A 193 8.69 2.81 -20.34
CA ASN A 193 9.77 3.67 -20.82
C ASN A 193 11.04 2.86 -21.15
N ALA A 194 11.39 1.88 -20.31
CA ALA A 194 12.56 1.02 -20.54
C ALA A 194 12.42 0.14 -21.79
N SER A 195 11.23 -0.41 -22.04
CA SER A 195 10.96 -1.20 -23.25
C SER A 195 11.01 -0.36 -24.54
N ARG A 196 10.68 0.93 -24.48
CA ARG A 196 10.85 1.87 -25.61
C ARG A 196 12.29 2.29 -25.84
N LEU A 197 13.13 2.27 -24.78
CA LEU A 197 14.55 2.60 -24.85
C LEU A 197 15.45 1.41 -25.22
N ALA A 198 14.94 0.17 -25.22
CA ALA A 198 15.68 -0.99 -25.69
C ALA A 198 15.91 -0.88 -27.20
N PRO A 199 17.13 -0.59 -27.67
CA PRO A 199 17.40 -0.48 -29.10
C PRO A 199 17.29 -1.85 -29.75
N MET A 200 16.91 -1.84 -31.03
CA MET A 200 17.06 -2.92 -31.99
C MET A 200 18.53 -3.36 -32.13
N THR A 201 19.15 -3.96 -31.11
CA THR A 201 20.43 -4.67 -31.23
C THR A 201 20.20 -6.06 -31.83
N ARG A 202 19.77 -6.07 -33.10
CA ARG A 202 19.94 -7.22 -33.99
C ARG A 202 20.09 -6.71 -35.42
N ARG A 203 21.33 -6.48 -35.82
CA ARG A 203 21.82 -6.78 -37.17
C ARG A 203 23.08 -7.61 -37.01
#